data_AF-A0A7C8B5H5-F1
#
_entry.id   AF-A0A7C8B5H5-F1
#
_cell.length_a   1.000
_cell.length_b   1.000
_cell.length_c   1.000
_cell.angle_alpha   90.00
_cell.angle_beta   90.00
_cell.angle_gamma   90.00
#
_symmetry.space_group_name_H-M   'P 1'
#
loop_
_entity.id
_entity.type
_entity.pdbx_description
1 polymer ?
#
loop_
_entity_poly.entity_id
_entity_poly.type
_entity_poly.pdbx_seq_one_letter_code
_entity_poly.pdbx_strand_id
1 'polypeptide(L)' 'MKKRIDELRPEYDLSQLKGCVRGKHANLAKQGTNIILLASDVAEVFHDDASVNEALRTLIRLSKQKPQKLAVA' A
#
# COMPACT_ATOMS: atom_id res chain seq x y z
N MET A 1 -30.46 19.86 15.69
CA MET A 1 -29.42 18.89 15.26
C MET A 1 -29.38 17.74 16.26
N LYS A 2 -29.65 16.51 15.83
CA LYS A 2 -29.75 15.33 16.69
C LYS A 2 -28.33 14.78 16.96
N LYS A 3 -27.95 14.65 18.24
CA LYS A 3 -26.63 14.19 18.71
C LYS A 3 -26.45 12.70 18.36
N ARG A 4 -25.60 12.37 17.38
CA ARG A 4 -25.15 11.00 17.03
C ARG A 4 -24.09 10.48 18.02
N ILE A 5 -24.36 10.52 19.32
CA ILE A 5 -23.41 10.02 20.32
C ILE A 5 -23.56 8.50 20.48
N ASP A 6 -24.73 7.95 20.20
CA ASP A 6 -25.07 6.53 20.43
C ASP A 6 -24.41 5.53 19.46
N GLU A 7 -23.70 5.99 18.42
CA GLU A 7 -23.00 5.09 17.47
C GLU A 7 -21.52 4.88 17.83
N LEU A 8 -20.96 5.68 18.73
CA LEU A 8 -19.57 5.54 19.16
C LEU A 8 -19.47 4.46 20.24
N ARG A 9 -18.43 3.62 20.15
CA ARG A 9 -18.17 2.66 21.22
C ARG A 9 -17.82 3.40 22.52
N PRO A 10 -18.14 2.83 23.71
CA PRO A 10 -17.90 3.50 24.99
C PRO A 10 -16.45 3.94 25.23
N GLU A 11 -15.49 3.25 24.63
CA GLU A 11 -14.06 3.61 24.69
C GLU A 11 -13.68 4.89 23.91
N TYR A 12 -14.54 5.39 23.02
CA TYR A 12 -14.26 6.58 22.20
C TYR A 12 -14.92 7.84 22.78
N ASP A 13 -14.20 8.55 23.64
CA ASP A 13 -14.59 9.89 24.10
C ASP A 13 -13.97 10.98 23.21
N LEU A 14 -14.80 11.61 22.37
CA LEU A 14 -14.37 12.69 21.48
C LEU A 14 -13.87 13.93 22.22
N SER A 15 -14.25 14.14 23.50
CA SER A 15 -13.75 15.26 24.31
C SER A 15 -12.27 15.11 24.68
N GLN A 16 -11.74 13.87 24.63
CA GLN A 16 -10.32 13.58 24.81
C GLN A 16 -9.48 13.88 23.57
N LEU A 17 -10.10 14.09 22.40
CA LEU A 17 -9.38 14.39 21.17
C LEU A 17 -8.80 15.81 21.22
N LYS A 18 -7.52 15.90 21.58
CA LYS A 18 -6.75 17.15 21.59
C LYS A 18 -5.87 17.24 20.34
N GLY A 19 -5.66 18.45 19.82
CA GLY A 19 -4.74 18.68 18.70
C GLY A 19 -5.25 18.21 17.33
N CYS A 20 -6.56 18.20 17.11
CA CYS A 20 -7.15 17.91 15.80
C CYS A 20 -6.77 19.01 14.79
N VAL A 21 -5.85 18.70 13.87
CA VAL A 21 -5.43 19.61 12.78
C VAL A 21 -6.08 19.17 11.48
N ARG A 22 -6.84 20.07 10.85
CA ARG A 22 -7.45 19.81 9.53
C ARG A 22 -6.34 19.54 8.51
N GLY A 23 -6.43 18.41 7.82
CA GLY A 23 -5.45 18.05 6.79
C GLY A 23 -4.12 17.49 7.31
N LYS A 24 -4.02 17.08 8.58
CA LYS A 24 -2.81 16.47 9.19
C LYS A 24 -2.13 15.40 8.31
N HIS A 25 -2.92 14.63 7.57
CA HIS A 25 -2.44 13.57 6.66
C HIS A 25 -2.80 13.81 5.19
N ALA A 26 -3.19 15.03 4.81
CA ALA A 26 -3.63 15.33 3.44
C ALA A 26 -2.53 15.06 2.40
N ASN A 27 -1.27 15.32 2.74
CA ASN A 27 -0.14 15.04 1.85
C ASN A 27 0.09 13.53 1.66
N LEU A 28 0.00 12.75 2.74
CA LEU A 28 0.10 11.28 2.67
C LEU A 28 -1.04 10.67 1.84
N ALA A 29 -2.26 11.18 2.02
CA ALA A 29 -3.41 10.75 1.21
C ALA A 29 -3.21 11.09 -0.28
N LYS A 30 -2.63 12.24 -0.60
CA LYS A 30 -2.30 12.65 -1.98
C LYS A 30 -1.16 11.84 -2.60
N GLN A 31 -0.25 11.30 -1.79
CA GLN A 31 0.84 10.45 -2.26
C GLN A 31 0.34 9.10 -2.79
N GLY A 32 -0.94 8.76 -2.56
CA GLY A 32 -1.57 7.59 -3.17
C GLY A 32 -0.86 6.30 -2.79
N THR A 33 -0.86 5.95 -1.51
CA THR A 33 -0.36 4.65 -1.08
C THR A 33 -1.32 3.57 -1.57
N ASN A 34 -1.02 2.99 -2.73
CA ASN A 34 -1.79 1.84 -3.23
C ASN A 34 -1.34 0.61 -2.45
N ILE A 35 -2.08 0.27 -1.39
CA ILE A 35 -1.81 -0.91 -0.58
C ILE A 35 -2.35 -2.12 -1.34
N ILE A 36 -1.44 -2.99 -1.77
CA ILE A 36 -1.76 -4.21 -2.50
C ILE A 36 -1.46 -5.38 -1.57
N LEU A 37 -2.47 -6.20 -1.32
CA LEU A 37 -2.28 -7.45 -0.57
C LEU A 37 -1.60 -8.47 -1.47
N LEU A 38 -0.44 -8.96 -1.05
CA LEU A 38 0.23 -10.09 -1.68
C LEU A 38 -0.46 -11.39 -1.30
N ALA A 39 -0.41 -12.39 -2.19
CA ALA A 39 -0.77 -13.75 -1.84
C ALA A 39 0.20 -14.29 -0.77
N SER A 40 -0.28 -15.20 0.08
CA SER A 40 0.47 -15.69 1.25
C SER A 40 1.82 -16.29 0.89
N ASP A 41 1.87 -17.10 -0.18
CA ASP A 41 3.09 -17.70 -0.71
C ASP A 41 4.11 -16.66 -1.17
N VAL A 42 3.66 -15.56 -1.78
CA VAL A 42 4.54 -14.46 -2.20
C VAL A 42 5.02 -13.66 -0.99
N ALA A 43 4.16 -13.42 -0.01
CA ALA A 43 4.50 -12.68 1.22
C ALA A 43 5.49 -13.46 2.11
N GLU A 44 5.51 -14.79 2.04
CA GLU A 44 6.50 -15.61 2.75
C GLU A 44 7.91 -15.45 2.19
N VAL A 45 8.03 -15.13 0.90
CA VAL A 45 9.32 -15.00 0.20
C VAL A 45 9.89 -13.58 0.30
N PHE A 46 9.04 -12.55 0.24
CA PHE A 46 9.47 -11.15 0.24
C PHE A 46 9.21 -10.46 1.58
N HIS A 47 10.26 -9.88 2.16
CA HIS A 47 10.20 -9.25 3.49
C HIS A 47 9.58 -7.85 3.48
N ASP A 48 9.73 -7.09 2.39
CA ASP A 48 9.29 -5.71 2.28
C ASP A 48 8.88 -5.31 0.85
N ASP A 49 8.29 -4.13 0.70
CA ASP A 49 7.87 -3.59 -0.60
C ASP A 49 9.07 -3.26 -1.51
N ALA A 50 10.22 -2.90 -0.94
CA ALA A 50 11.43 -2.60 -1.69
C ALA A 50 11.91 -3.83 -2.49
N SER A 51 11.97 -5.00 -1.85
CA SER A 51 12.40 -6.26 -2.46
C SER A 51 11.44 -6.74 -3.56
N VAL A 52 10.11 -6.64 -3.33
CA VAL A 52 9.10 -6.96 -4.36
C VAL A 52 9.27 -6.07 -5.58
N ASN A 53 9.39 -4.76 -5.36
CA ASN A 53 9.51 -3.79 -6.45
C ASN A 53 10.81 -3.97 -7.24
N GLU A 54 11.91 -4.31 -6.57
CA GLU A 54 13.19 -4.58 -7.22
C GLU A 54 13.12 -5.82 -8.12
N ALA A 55 12.52 -6.91 -7.63
CA ALA A 55 12.29 -8.13 -8.41
C ALA A 55 11.42 -7.86 -9.66
N LEU A 56 10.29 -7.17 -9.50
CA LEU A 56 9.40 -6.84 -10.61
C LEU A 56 10.08 -5.92 -11.64
N ARG A 57 10.88 -4.94 -11.19
CA ARG A 57 11.68 -4.08 -12.10
C ARG A 57 12.71 -4.88 -12.87
N THR A 58 13.36 -5.87 -12.23
CA THR A 58 14.27 -6.80 -12.91
C THR A 58 13.55 -7.57 -14.00
N LEU A 59 12.37 -8.11 -13.71
CA LEU A 59 11.56 -8.84 -14.70
C LEU A 59 11.13 -7.94 -15.87
N ILE A 60 10.78 -6.68 -15.61
CA ILE A 60 10.49 -5.68 -16.66
C ILE A 60 11.73 -5.39 -17.53
N ARG A 61 12.91 -5.30 -16.93
CA ARG A 61 14.16 -5.10 -17.70
C ARG A 61 14.45 -6.29 -18.61
N LEU A 62 14.30 -7.50 -18.08
CA LEU A 62 14.49 -8.75 -18.83
C LEU A 62 13.48 -8.88 -19.96
N SER A 63 12.20 -8.56 -19.73
CA SER A 63 11.17 -8.66 -20.77
C SER A 63 11.35 -7.66 -21.92
N LYS A 64 12.00 -6.51 -21.66
CA LYS A 64 12.38 -5.52 -22.67
C LYS A 64 13.59 -5.96 -23.51
N GLN A 65 14.42 -6.85 -23.00
CA GLN A 65 15.48 -7.49 -23.77
C GLN A 65 14.85 -8.62 -24.59
N LYS A 66 14.54 -8.33 -25.87
CA LYS A 66 14.00 -9.30 -26.85
C LYS A 66 14.61 -10.69 -26.67
N PRO A 67 13.83 -11.79 -26.68
CA PRO A 67 14.41 -13.10 -26.83
C PRO A 67 15.15 -13.13 -28.19
N GLN A 68 16.46 -13.41 -28.16
CA GLN A 68 17.12 -13.94 -29.36
C GLN A 68 16.31 -15.16 -29.76
N LYS A 69 15.70 -15.14 -30.95
CA LYS A 69 15.26 -16.37 -31.60
C LYS A 69 16.49 -17.28 -31.62
N LEU A 70 16.50 -18.31 -30.78
CA LEU A 70 17.31 -19.49 -31.02
C LEU A 70 16.79 -20.07 -32.34
N ALA A 71 17.47 -19.71 -33.43
CA ALA A 71 17.37 -20.43 -34.68
C ALA A 71 17.88 -21.85 -34.40
N VAL A 72 16.95 -22.75 -34.10
CA VAL A 72 17.23 -24.18 -34.17
C VAL A 72 17.24 -24.51 -35.66
N ALA A 73 18.43 -24.88 -36.13
CA ALA A 73 18.70 -25.40 -37.47
C ALA A 73 18.15 -26.82 -37.64
#